data_AF-A0A2E3XXJ5-F1
#
_entry.id   AF-A0A2E3XXJ5-F1
#
_cell.length_a   1.000
_cell.length_b   1.000
_cell.length_c   1.000
_cell.angle_alpha   90.00
_cell.angle_beta   90.00
_cell.angle_gamma   90.00
#
_symmetry.space_group_name_H-M   'P 1'
#
loop_
_entity.id
_entity.type
_entity.pdbx_description
1 polymer ?
#
loop_
_entity_poly.entity_id
_entity_poly.type
_entity_poly.pdbx_seq_one_letter_code
_entity_poly.pdbx_strand_id
1 'polypeptide(L)'
;MKTRITLFYLFTLSTLLLPSEVFSREYIPTDFYQFFGNPKIQENFFPKKRISYQDIKTWPIDSYESFLEQLNEKRPQFFQNEVLIHTSSSLQPSSLKSPRVLLFGDGLVMAFNEIQGSESKSHRVEVIEFDRDKAQFIPREILFNRLKKKGVQFNDQPTSCLACHGEPFRPIWNPYDFWSRAFGSRIGRIGSDQEEKAYHQYFASSQKGIRKYLKKDAIPEGDHLMLRSIEAFTGYMNTLNSITMGKLLASKNLDALEYPLLWILNYCASNENNQDSTRGDQAFLSLFSDDFHAQAPLSFEALQKETQLARNWFKTYSDHIYAEVFPNIQKEYFFIDHNRLRDEAFTVTRLRYLLENKGISLRNLVLSHGANDYFFSTPNNFIADLKNTYEHYLNQSASEELKNATSYSCQQLEDISRALNQGFNSEASRTHIQQSRFDRPQKDLSPMGKCMKCHTLDYNQPKTKGPYIPFDDSAKMQKLLKTTGLGEEIKYRISTEDSFDQMPPKARLSSEEISALKEYIDTLKE
;
A
#
# COMPACT_ATOMS: atom_id res chain seq x y z
N MET A 1 29.79 42.84 60.08
CA MET A 1 29.46 44.00 59.21
C MET A 1 30.55 44.07 58.15
N LYS A 2 30.37 43.94 56.83
CA LYS A 2 29.20 44.00 55.95
C LYS A 2 29.25 42.83 54.97
N THR A 3 28.13 42.13 54.84
CA THR A 3 27.89 41.05 53.88
C THR A 3 27.56 41.68 52.52
N ARG A 4 28.22 41.24 51.44
CA ARG A 4 27.74 41.44 50.06
C ARG A 4 27.51 40.05 49.47
N ILE A 5 26.23 39.73 49.35
CA ILE A 5 25.70 38.56 48.64
C ILE A 5 25.52 39.00 47.20
N THR A 6 26.26 38.40 46.27
CA THR A 6 25.98 38.47 44.84
C THR A 6 25.36 37.12 44.45
N LEU A 7 24.04 37.12 44.25
CA LEU A 7 23.31 36.01 43.64
C LEU A 7 23.67 35.94 42.15
N PHE A 8 24.30 34.84 41.72
CA PHE A 8 24.28 34.42 40.33
C PHE A 8 23.39 33.18 40.24
N TYR A 9 22.18 33.36 39.70
CA TYR A 9 21.32 32.26 39.25
C TYR A 9 21.91 31.71 37.96
N LEU A 10 22.61 30.58 38.03
CA LEU A 10 22.89 29.73 36.88
C LEU A 10 21.77 28.68 36.82
N PHE A 11 20.76 28.96 35.99
CA PHE A 11 19.84 27.95 35.49
C PHE A 11 20.63 27.02 34.57
N THR A 12 21.07 25.87 35.09
CA THR A 12 21.41 24.72 34.23
C THR A 12 20.11 24.13 33.72
N LEU A 13 19.69 24.56 32.54
CA LEU A 13 18.75 23.82 31.71
C LEU A 13 19.46 22.52 31.28
N SER A 14 19.22 21.44 31.99
CA SER A 14 19.49 20.08 31.53
C SER A 14 18.46 19.72 30.45
N THR A 15 18.67 20.26 29.24
CA THR A 15 18.10 19.68 28.03
C THR A 15 18.73 18.29 27.86
N LEU A 16 17.94 17.26 28.20
CA LEU A 16 18.08 15.90 27.69
C LEU A 16 17.96 15.95 26.16
N LEU A 17 19.07 16.33 25.50
CA LEU A 17 19.29 16.04 24.09
C LEU A 17 19.57 14.54 24.02
N LEU A 18 18.53 13.76 23.72
CA LEU A 18 18.74 12.43 23.19
C LEU A 18 19.53 12.59 21.87
N PRO A 19 20.63 11.84 21.67
CA PRO A 19 21.44 11.98 20.48
C PRO A 19 20.64 11.56 19.25
N SER A 20 20.57 12.43 18.25
CA SER A 20 20.01 12.18 16.92
C SER A 20 20.86 11.21 16.08
N GLU A 21 21.72 10.41 16.70
CA GLU A 21 22.69 9.52 16.03
C GLU A 21 22.17 8.08 15.81
N VAL A 22 20.93 7.76 16.20
CA VAL A 22 20.39 6.38 16.04
C VAL A 22 19.82 6.12 14.62
N PHE A 23 19.92 7.07 13.69
CA PHE A 23 19.53 6.86 12.29
C PHE A 23 20.64 7.24 11.30
N SER A 24 21.89 6.86 11.58
CA SER A 24 22.90 6.84 10.51
C SER A 24 22.45 5.84 9.44
N ARG A 25 22.49 6.27 8.17
CA ARG A 25 22.09 5.54 6.95
C ARG A 25 22.93 4.27 6.66
N GLU A 26 23.66 3.74 7.63
CA GLU A 26 24.77 2.80 7.40
C GLU A 26 24.39 1.31 7.32
N TYR A 27 23.12 0.91 7.49
CA TYR A 27 22.79 -0.51 7.59
C TYR A 27 21.66 -1.00 6.69
N ILE A 28 21.52 -0.42 5.50
CA ILE A 28 20.81 -1.10 4.40
C ILE A 28 21.87 -1.60 3.43
N PRO A 29 22.07 -2.92 3.27
CA PRO A 29 23.08 -3.47 2.38
C PRO A 29 22.98 -2.81 0.99
N THR A 30 24.08 -2.27 0.50
CA THR A 30 24.17 -1.63 -0.84
C THR A 30 23.69 -2.55 -1.96
N ASP A 31 23.75 -3.86 -1.74
CA ASP A 31 23.32 -4.89 -2.70
C ASP A 31 21.79 -4.91 -2.91
N PHE A 32 21.01 -4.39 -1.96
CA PHE A 32 19.55 -4.26 -2.11
C PHE A 32 19.16 -3.08 -3.01
N TYR A 33 19.99 -2.02 -3.04
CA TYR A 33 19.76 -0.84 -3.87
C TYR A 33 20.08 -1.03 -5.36
N GLN A 34 20.76 -2.13 -5.73
CA GLN A 34 21.11 -2.42 -7.12
C GLN A 34 20.03 -3.18 -7.90
N PHE A 35 18.81 -3.29 -7.36
CA PHE A 35 17.75 -4.08 -8.00
C PHE A 35 17.26 -3.49 -9.33
N PHE A 36 17.40 -2.17 -9.57
CA PHE A 36 16.91 -1.52 -10.78
C PHE A 36 17.99 -0.72 -11.51
N GLY A 37 18.13 -1.00 -12.80
CA GLY A 37 19.13 -0.45 -13.72
C GLY A 37 19.73 -1.49 -14.67
N ASN A 38 19.55 -2.78 -14.39
CA ASN A 38 20.06 -3.86 -15.24
C ASN A 38 18.91 -4.73 -15.79
N PRO A 39 18.69 -4.79 -17.12
CA PRO A 39 17.68 -5.67 -17.73
C PRO A 39 17.85 -7.16 -17.34
N LYS A 40 19.05 -7.59 -16.94
CA LYS A 40 19.29 -8.93 -16.37
C LYS A 40 18.57 -9.17 -15.03
N ILE A 41 18.24 -8.12 -14.27
CA ILE A 41 17.54 -8.24 -12.98
C ILE A 41 16.02 -8.34 -13.17
N GLN A 42 15.43 -7.74 -14.21
CA GLN A 42 14.04 -8.04 -14.58
C GLN A 42 13.87 -9.53 -14.98
N GLU A 43 14.86 -10.12 -15.65
CA GLU A 43 14.90 -11.57 -15.91
C GLU A 43 15.10 -12.41 -14.64
N ASN A 44 15.71 -11.86 -13.59
CA ASN A 44 15.83 -12.53 -12.28
C ASN A 44 14.56 -12.38 -11.43
N PHE A 45 13.86 -11.24 -11.53
CA PHE A 45 12.61 -10.98 -10.81
C PHE A 45 11.46 -11.84 -11.35
N PHE A 46 11.40 -12.02 -12.67
CA PHE A 46 10.52 -12.99 -13.31
C PHE A 46 11.35 -14.14 -13.88
N PRO A 47 11.54 -15.25 -13.13
CA PRO A 47 12.34 -16.36 -13.62
C PRO A 47 11.78 -16.86 -14.95
N LYS A 48 12.67 -17.24 -15.88
CA LYS A 48 12.28 -17.75 -17.22
C LYS A 48 11.21 -18.84 -17.17
N LYS A 49 11.24 -19.67 -16.12
CA LYS A 49 10.22 -20.65 -15.80
C LYS A 49 9.43 -20.18 -14.57
N ARG A 50 8.46 -19.28 -14.76
CA ARG A 50 7.48 -18.91 -13.72
C ARG A 50 6.34 -19.92 -13.66
N ILE A 51 5.66 -20.04 -12.53
CA ILE A 51 4.30 -20.60 -12.48
C ILE A 51 3.28 -19.46 -12.63
N SER A 52 2.27 -19.67 -13.46
CA SER A 52 1.09 -18.82 -13.59
C SER A 52 -0.11 -19.47 -12.91
N TYR A 53 -1.20 -18.72 -12.76
CA TYR A 53 -2.46 -19.29 -12.29
C TYR A 53 -3.00 -20.38 -13.25
N GLN A 54 -2.74 -20.25 -14.56
CA GLN A 54 -3.12 -21.27 -15.54
C GLN A 54 -2.30 -22.55 -15.40
N ASP A 55 -1.02 -22.46 -15.03
CA ASP A 55 -0.21 -23.65 -14.74
C ASP A 55 -0.76 -24.39 -13.52
N ILE A 56 -1.18 -23.67 -12.47
CA ILE A 56 -1.77 -24.26 -11.26
C ILE A 56 -3.05 -25.05 -11.61
N LYS A 57 -3.88 -24.53 -12.52
CA LYS A 57 -5.11 -25.21 -13.00
C LYS A 57 -4.85 -26.57 -13.64
N THR A 58 -3.65 -26.81 -14.18
CA THR A 58 -3.30 -28.10 -14.80
C THR A 58 -2.69 -29.09 -13.82
N TRP A 59 -2.46 -28.70 -12.56
CA TRP A 59 -1.87 -29.60 -11.56
C TRP A 59 -2.89 -30.66 -11.11
N PRO A 60 -2.42 -31.85 -10.72
CA PRO A 60 -3.28 -32.91 -10.18
C PRO A 60 -3.68 -32.58 -8.72
N ILE A 61 -4.43 -31.51 -8.51
CA ILE A 61 -4.89 -31.05 -7.20
C ILE A 61 -6.38 -31.35 -7.01
N ASP A 62 -6.73 -32.03 -5.93
CA ASP A 62 -8.11 -32.39 -5.57
C ASP A 62 -8.52 -31.89 -4.18
N SER A 63 -7.54 -31.39 -3.42
CA SER A 63 -7.63 -31.02 -2.02
C SER A 63 -6.64 -29.89 -1.71
N TYR A 64 -6.91 -29.18 -0.62
CA TYR A 64 -6.03 -28.10 -0.16
C TYR A 64 -4.62 -28.62 0.17
N GLU A 65 -4.55 -29.81 0.77
CA GLU A 65 -3.30 -30.48 1.10
C GLU A 65 -2.51 -30.87 -0.15
N SER A 66 -3.16 -31.48 -1.16
CA SER A 66 -2.50 -31.78 -2.44
C SER A 66 -2.00 -30.53 -3.16
N PHE A 67 -2.71 -29.39 -3.03
CA PHE A 67 -2.26 -28.12 -3.59
C PHE A 67 -0.98 -27.62 -2.93
N LEU A 68 -0.91 -27.63 -1.59
CA LEU A 68 0.30 -27.24 -0.87
C LEU A 68 1.48 -28.16 -1.18
N GLU A 69 1.25 -29.47 -1.31
CA GLU A 69 2.26 -30.44 -1.72
C GLU A 69 2.80 -30.15 -3.12
N GLN A 70 1.91 -29.95 -4.10
CA GLN A 70 2.31 -29.59 -5.47
C GLN A 70 3.04 -28.24 -5.53
N LEU A 71 2.60 -27.25 -4.74
CA LEU A 71 3.27 -25.95 -4.66
C LEU A 71 4.68 -26.11 -4.08
N ASN A 72 4.86 -26.90 -3.02
CA ASN A 72 6.16 -27.14 -2.41
C ASN A 72 7.10 -27.95 -3.31
N GLU A 73 6.57 -28.95 -4.02
CA GLU A 73 7.35 -29.75 -4.96
C GLU A 73 7.84 -28.91 -6.15
N LYS A 74 6.94 -28.11 -6.76
CA LYS A 74 7.26 -27.38 -7.99
C LYS A 74 7.95 -26.03 -7.73
N ARG A 75 7.63 -25.37 -6.61
CA ARG A 75 8.07 -24.02 -6.28
C ARG A 75 8.26 -23.82 -4.75
N PRO A 76 9.20 -24.54 -4.13
CA PRO A 76 9.44 -24.45 -2.69
C PRO A 76 9.83 -23.05 -2.20
N GLN A 77 10.32 -22.17 -3.10
CA GLN A 77 10.71 -20.81 -2.74
C GLN A 77 9.54 -19.93 -2.27
N PHE A 78 8.29 -20.24 -2.63
CA PHE A 78 7.14 -19.48 -2.13
C PHE A 78 7.07 -19.53 -0.60
N PHE A 79 7.40 -20.67 0.01
CA PHE A 79 7.39 -20.84 1.47
C PHE A 79 8.62 -20.26 2.19
N GLN A 80 9.51 -19.61 1.45
CA GLN A 80 10.61 -18.78 1.98
C GLN A 80 10.31 -17.29 1.79
N ASN A 81 9.23 -16.98 1.07
CA ASN A 81 8.77 -15.64 0.74
C ASN A 81 7.37 -15.48 1.35
N GLU A 82 7.30 -15.45 2.68
CA GLU A 82 6.04 -15.40 3.41
C GLU A 82 5.85 -14.14 4.27
N VAL A 83 4.63 -13.59 4.29
CA VAL A 83 4.24 -12.57 5.26
C VAL A 83 3.11 -13.09 6.13
N LEU A 84 3.22 -12.89 7.44
CA LEU A 84 2.21 -13.32 8.41
C LEU A 84 1.37 -12.12 8.87
N ILE A 85 0.10 -12.09 8.48
CA ILE A 85 -0.87 -11.05 8.86
C ILE A 85 -1.69 -11.57 10.03
N HIS A 86 -1.45 -11.07 11.24
CA HIS A 86 -2.22 -11.49 12.42
C HIS A 86 -3.61 -10.87 12.47
N THR A 87 -3.85 -9.67 11.93
CA THR A 87 -5.17 -9.00 11.97
C THR A 87 -5.61 -8.51 10.58
N SER A 88 -6.23 -9.40 9.82
CA SER A 88 -6.60 -9.20 8.42
C SER A 88 -7.82 -8.29 8.23
N SER A 89 -7.79 -7.46 7.19
CA SER A 89 -8.94 -6.66 6.71
C SER A 89 -9.57 -7.25 5.42
N SER A 90 -9.19 -8.47 5.04
CA SER A 90 -9.68 -9.15 3.82
C SER A 90 -10.92 -10.03 4.08
N LEU A 91 -11.34 -10.82 3.07
CA LEU A 91 -12.38 -11.85 3.24
C LEU A 91 -11.94 -13.00 4.16
N GLN A 92 -10.63 -13.17 4.36
CA GLN A 92 -10.05 -14.17 5.23
C GLN A 92 -9.72 -13.58 6.60
N PRO A 93 -10.49 -13.90 7.66
CA PRO A 93 -10.22 -13.42 9.01
C PRO A 93 -8.98 -14.09 9.61
N SER A 94 -8.25 -13.36 10.43
CA SER A 94 -7.03 -13.88 11.07
C SER A 94 -6.94 -13.47 12.53
N SER A 95 -6.03 -14.10 13.26
CA SER A 95 -5.69 -13.71 14.64
C SER A 95 -4.21 -13.93 14.92
N LEU A 96 -3.72 -13.51 16.08
CA LEU A 96 -2.35 -13.81 16.54
C LEU A 96 -2.02 -15.31 16.56
N LYS A 97 -3.02 -16.18 16.83
CA LYS A 97 -2.83 -17.64 16.88
C LYS A 97 -2.97 -18.32 15.52
N SER A 98 -3.71 -17.68 14.61
CA SER A 98 -4.01 -18.13 13.26
C SER A 98 -3.83 -16.95 12.30
N PRO A 99 -2.58 -16.50 12.07
CA PRO A 99 -2.32 -15.45 11.11
C PRO A 99 -2.67 -15.94 9.70
N ARG A 100 -3.07 -15.01 8.86
CA ARG A 100 -3.14 -15.20 7.42
C ARG A 100 -1.72 -15.24 6.88
N VAL A 101 -1.44 -16.18 5.98
CA VAL A 101 -0.13 -16.35 5.35
C VAL A 101 -0.21 -15.83 3.94
N LEU A 102 0.65 -14.88 3.57
CA LEU A 102 0.84 -14.46 2.19
C LEU A 102 2.11 -15.12 1.67
N LEU A 103 2.05 -15.84 0.55
CA LEU A 103 3.23 -16.32 -0.17
C LEU A 103 3.39 -15.49 -1.45
N PHE A 104 4.61 -15.15 -1.84
CA PHE A 104 4.84 -14.33 -3.05
C PHE A 104 6.04 -14.78 -3.89
N GLY A 105 5.95 -14.51 -5.19
CA GLY A 105 6.95 -14.89 -6.20
C GLY A 105 6.31 -15.18 -7.55
N ASP A 106 7.11 -15.30 -8.62
CA ASP A 106 6.67 -15.64 -9.98
C ASP A 106 5.59 -14.71 -10.61
N GLY A 107 5.36 -13.53 -10.03
CA GLY A 107 4.24 -12.64 -10.39
C GLY A 107 2.93 -12.97 -9.66
N LEU A 108 2.96 -13.87 -8.68
CA LEU A 108 1.83 -14.27 -7.85
C LEU A 108 1.98 -13.75 -6.41
N VAL A 109 0.86 -13.44 -5.79
CA VAL A 109 0.69 -13.39 -4.33
C VAL A 109 -0.47 -14.31 -3.98
N MET A 110 -0.22 -15.29 -3.10
CA MET A 110 -1.23 -16.26 -2.67
C MET A 110 -1.48 -16.09 -1.19
N ALA A 111 -2.74 -15.92 -0.80
CA ALA A 111 -3.13 -15.64 0.55
C ALA A 111 -4.00 -16.76 1.13
N PHE A 112 -3.55 -17.25 2.28
CA PHE A 112 -4.04 -18.45 2.93
C PHE A 112 -4.54 -18.13 4.33
N ASN A 113 -5.57 -18.85 4.77
CA ASN A 113 -6.10 -18.74 6.11
C ASN A 113 -6.21 -20.10 6.79
N GLU A 114 -5.66 -20.20 7.99
CA GLU A 114 -5.67 -21.40 8.82
C GLU A 114 -6.36 -21.09 10.16
N ILE A 115 -7.67 -20.84 10.14
CA ILE A 115 -8.43 -20.62 11.38
C ILE A 115 -8.42 -21.90 12.19
N GLN A 116 -7.75 -21.86 13.36
CA GLN A 116 -7.67 -22.95 14.31
C GLN A 116 -9.07 -23.41 14.74
N GLY A 117 -9.27 -24.73 14.75
CA GLY A 117 -10.53 -25.34 15.18
C GLY A 117 -11.62 -25.32 14.12
N SER A 118 -11.38 -24.74 12.94
CA SER A 118 -12.31 -24.91 11.84
C SER A 118 -12.14 -26.33 11.27
N GLU A 119 -13.10 -27.19 11.58
CA GLU A 119 -13.55 -28.23 10.64
C GLU A 119 -14.17 -27.56 9.39
N SER A 120 -13.52 -26.52 8.87
CA SER A 120 -14.03 -25.72 7.78
C SER A 120 -14.27 -26.67 6.62
N LYS A 121 -15.53 -26.69 6.18
CA LYS A 121 -15.96 -27.48 5.03
C LYS A 121 -15.27 -26.99 3.75
N SER A 122 -14.66 -25.80 3.78
CA SER A 122 -13.97 -25.21 2.64
C SER A 122 -12.68 -24.47 2.99
N HIS A 123 -11.64 -24.64 2.18
CA HIS A 123 -10.48 -23.75 2.16
C HIS A 123 -10.56 -22.79 0.98
N ARG A 124 -10.04 -21.58 1.16
CA ARG A 124 -9.97 -20.55 0.12
C ARG A 124 -8.53 -20.08 0.02
N VAL A 125 -8.02 -19.97 -1.21
CA VAL A 125 -6.75 -19.33 -1.51
C VAL A 125 -7.06 -18.16 -2.43
N GLU A 126 -6.90 -16.94 -1.91
CA GLU A 126 -6.98 -15.73 -2.72
C GLU A 126 -5.65 -15.57 -3.47
N VAL A 127 -5.70 -15.28 -4.75
CA VAL A 127 -4.50 -15.17 -5.58
C VAL A 127 -4.54 -13.84 -6.33
N ILE A 128 -3.45 -13.09 -6.27
CA ILE A 128 -3.23 -11.91 -7.10
C ILE A 128 -2.18 -12.30 -8.11
N GLU A 129 -2.56 -12.30 -9.39
CA GLU A 129 -1.67 -12.59 -10.51
C GLU A 129 -1.29 -11.28 -11.20
N PHE A 130 -0.01 -11.09 -11.50
CA PHE A 130 0.46 -9.99 -12.32
C PHE A 130 0.63 -10.44 -13.77
N ASP A 131 -0.27 -9.98 -14.63
CA ASP A 131 -0.15 -10.11 -16.08
C ASP A 131 0.92 -9.13 -16.56
N ARG A 132 2.12 -9.66 -16.82
CA ARG A 132 3.29 -8.90 -17.26
C ARG A 132 3.04 -8.17 -18.59
N ASP A 133 2.36 -8.81 -19.53
CA ASP A 133 2.18 -8.27 -20.87
C ASP A 133 1.20 -7.10 -20.83
N LYS A 134 0.15 -7.22 -20.02
CA LYS A 134 -0.80 -6.14 -19.77
C LYS A 134 -0.30 -5.12 -18.75
N ALA A 135 0.68 -5.47 -17.92
CA ALA A 135 1.10 -4.76 -16.72
C ALA A 135 -0.10 -4.46 -15.80
N GLN A 136 -0.86 -5.50 -15.48
CA GLN A 136 -2.09 -5.40 -14.71
C GLN A 136 -2.16 -6.52 -13.68
N PHE A 137 -2.79 -6.22 -12.55
CA PHE A 137 -3.09 -7.20 -11.52
C PHE A 137 -4.46 -7.84 -11.80
N ILE A 138 -4.55 -9.15 -11.64
CA ILE A 138 -5.75 -9.95 -11.88
C ILE A 138 -6.11 -10.68 -10.59
N PRO A 139 -7.31 -10.47 -10.03
CA PRO A 139 -7.78 -11.25 -8.90
C PRO A 139 -8.15 -12.65 -9.36
N ARG A 140 -7.72 -13.64 -8.60
CA ARG A 140 -7.96 -15.05 -8.82
C ARG A 140 -8.31 -15.70 -7.49
N GLU A 141 -8.96 -16.85 -7.54
CA GLU A 141 -9.26 -17.60 -6.33
C GLU A 141 -9.28 -19.11 -6.59
N ILE A 142 -8.89 -19.88 -5.58
CA ILE A 142 -9.00 -21.33 -5.54
C ILE A 142 -9.81 -21.72 -4.31
N LEU A 143 -10.96 -22.37 -4.53
CA LEU A 143 -11.83 -22.89 -3.48
C LEU A 143 -11.69 -24.40 -3.39
N PHE A 144 -11.49 -24.92 -2.20
CA PHE A 144 -11.38 -26.36 -1.93
C PHE A 144 -12.54 -26.77 -1.02
N ASN A 145 -13.55 -27.45 -1.56
CA ASN A 145 -14.69 -27.93 -0.80
C ASN A 145 -14.53 -29.40 -0.41
N ARG A 146 -14.34 -29.67 0.89
CA ARG A 146 -14.12 -31.03 1.43
C ARG A 146 -15.34 -31.95 1.30
N LEU A 147 -16.54 -31.40 1.12
CA LEU A 147 -17.77 -32.19 0.95
C LEU A 147 -17.96 -32.72 -0.47
N LYS A 148 -17.14 -32.26 -1.44
CA LYS A 148 -17.24 -32.68 -2.85
C LYS A 148 -15.99 -33.48 -3.24
N LYS A 149 -16.17 -34.70 -3.77
CA LYS A 149 -15.08 -35.63 -4.19
C LYS A 149 -14.12 -35.08 -5.27
N LYS A 150 -14.49 -34.00 -5.98
CA LYS A 150 -13.65 -33.21 -6.89
C LYS A 150 -13.90 -31.73 -6.59
N GLY A 151 -13.56 -31.34 -5.37
CA GLY A 151 -14.04 -30.12 -4.74
C GLY A 151 -13.25 -28.85 -5.03
N VAL A 152 -12.29 -28.88 -5.96
CA VAL A 152 -11.49 -27.69 -6.32
C VAL A 152 -12.22 -26.88 -7.38
N GLN A 153 -12.45 -25.60 -7.10
CA GLN A 153 -13.01 -24.64 -8.03
C GLN A 153 -12.02 -23.49 -8.21
N PHE A 154 -11.83 -23.08 -9.46
CA PHE A 154 -10.98 -21.96 -9.84
C PHE A 154 -11.84 -20.81 -10.34
N ASN A 155 -11.69 -19.64 -9.74
CA ASN A 155 -12.42 -18.43 -10.08
C ASN A 155 -11.46 -17.39 -10.67
N ASP A 156 -11.71 -16.97 -11.90
CA ASP A 156 -10.78 -16.12 -12.66
C ASP A 156 -10.90 -14.62 -12.36
N GLN A 157 -12.01 -14.17 -11.73
CA GLN A 157 -12.29 -12.78 -11.34
C GLN A 157 -13.38 -12.73 -10.24
N PRO A 158 -13.09 -13.17 -9.00
CA PRO A 158 -14.09 -13.16 -7.92
C PRO A 158 -14.60 -11.74 -7.62
N THR A 159 -15.91 -11.50 -7.71
CA THR A 159 -16.52 -10.16 -7.49
C THR A 159 -16.29 -9.65 -6.08
N SER A 160 -16.31 -10.55 -5.08
CA SER A 160 -16.03 -10.23 -3.69
C SER A 160 -14.66 -9.59 -3.48
N CYS A 161 -13.66 -9.88 -4.31
CA CYS A 161 -12.37 -9.19 -4.28
C CYS A 161 -12.48 -7.74 -4.78
N LEU A 162 -13.35 -7.44 -5.74
CA LEU A 162 -13.57 -6.08 -6.27
C LEU A 162 -14.19 -5.15 -5.21
N ALA A 163 -14.89 -5.69 -4.21
CA ALA A 163 -15.42 -4.88 -3.11
C ALA A 163 -14.29 -4.13 -2.38
N CYS A 164 -13.17 -4.81 -2.11
CA CYS A 164 -12.01 -4.21 -1.46
C CYS A 164 -11.07 -3.54 -2.46
N HIS A 165 -10.78 -4.21 -3.58
CA HIS A 165 -9.74 -3.81 -4.53
C HIS A 165 -10.22 -2.80 -5.59
N GLY A 166 -11.52 -2.71 -5.86
CA GLY A 166 -12.10 -1.81 -6.87
C GLY A 166 -11.86 -2.27 -8.31
N GLU A 167 -12.31 -1.44 -9.25
CA GLU A 167 -12.10 -1.61 -10.69
C GLU A 167 -11.53 -0.31 -11.30
N PRO A 168 -10.37 -0.34 -11.98
CA PRO A 168 -9.53 -1.51 -12.23
C PRO A 168 -8.96 -2.13 -10.95
N PHE A 169 -8.72 -3.44 -10.96
CA PHE A 169 -8.21 -4.16 -9.79
C PHE A 169 -6.84 -3.61 -9.39
N ARG A 170 -6.73 -3.16 -8.14
CA ARG A 170 -5.47 -2.75 -7.53
C ARG A 170 -5.21 -3.57 -6.27
N PRO A 171 -4.03 -4.16 -6.12
CA PRO A 171 -3.71 -4.86 -4.89
C PRO A 171 -3.45 -3.83 -3.77
N ILE A 172 -3.74 -4.23 -2.53
CA ILE A 172 -3.83 -3.32 -1.39
C ILE A 172 -3.02 -3.89 -0.21
N TRP A 173 -2.11 -3.10 0.35
CA TRP A 173 -1.34 -3.39 1.56
C TRP A 173 -0.95 -2.10 2.29
N ASN A 174 -0.21 -2.19 3.39
CA ASN A 174 0.26 -1.01 4.13
C ASN A 174 1.65 -0.57 3.63
N PRO A 175 2.03 0.71 3.74
CA PRO A 175 3.41 1.16 3.48
C PRO A 175 4.42 0.35 4.30
N TYR A 176 5.59 0.05 3.71
CA TYR A 176 6.65 -0.80 4.28
C TYR A 176 6.92 -0.51 5.74
N ASP A 177 7.03 0.78 6.06
CA ASP A 177 7.49 1.20 7.36
C ASP A 177 6.62 0.66 8.47
N PHE A 178 5.30 0.64 8.29
CA PHE A 178 4.43 0.24 9.38
C PHE A 178 3.24 -0.59 8.92
N TRP A 179 3.36 -1.88 9.17
CA TRP A 179 2.38 -2.93 8.98
C TRP A 179 1.80 -3.36 10.33
N SER A 180 1.02 -2.49 10.97
CA SER A 180 0.44 -2.72 12.31
C SER A 180 -0.38 -4.02 12.48
N ARG A 181 -0.67 -4.72 11.38
CA ARG A 181 -1.47 -5.93 11.29
C ARG A 181 -0.65 -7.19 10.99
N ALA A 182 0.67 -7.05 10.80
CA ALA A 182 1.57 -8.14 10.44
C ALA A 182 2.63 -8.33 11.51
N PHE A 183 3.13 -9.57 11.63
CA PHE A 183 4.33 -9.81 12.41
C PHE A 183 5.55 -9.21 11.71
N GLY A 184 6.40 -8.51 12.45
CA GLY A 184 7.44 -7.66 11.87
C GLY A 184 6.88 -6.27 11.58
N SER A 185 5.90 -5.84 12.38
CA SER A 185 5.03 -4.70 12.10
C SER A 185 5.77 -3.41 11.77
N ARG A 186 7.01 -3.21 12.24
CA ARG A 186 7.76 -1.97 12.10
C ARG A 186 9.02 -2.19 11.28
N ILE A 187 9.06 -1.73 10.02
CA ILE A 187 10.17 -1.91 9.06
C ILE A 187 10.66 -3.36 8.99
N GLY A 188 9.74 -4.31 9.00
CA GLY A 188 10.08 -5.73 9.06
C GLY A 188 10.72 -6.15 10.38
N ARG A 189 10.46 -5.46 11.49
CA ARG A 189 10.96 -5.81 12.83
C ARG A 189 9.83 -5.98 13.82
N ILE A 190 10.03 -6.91 14.75
CA ILE A 190 9.14 -7.10 15.89
C ILE A 190 9.24 -5.85 16.79
N GLY A 191 8.11 -5.18 17.01
CA GLY A 191 8.05 -3.90 17.71
C GLY A 191 7.91 -3.99 19.22
N SER A 192 7.49 -5.14 19.76
CA SER A 192 7.25 -5.34 21.20
C SER A 192 7.48 -6.78 21.67
N ASP A 193 7.64 -6.92 22.99
CA ASP A 193 7.69 -8.21 23.66
C ASP A 193 6.43 -9.07 23.46
N GLN A 194 5.26 -8.44 23.38
CA GLN A 194 4.00 -9.13 23.12
C GLN A 194 3.91 -9.68 21.70
N GLU A 195 4.34 -8.90 20.70
CA GLU A 195 4.41 -9.33 19.30
C GLU A 195 5.38 -10.50 19.14
N GLU A 196 6.56 -10.42 19.76
CA GLU A 196 7.57 -11.48 19.79
C GLU A 196 7.00 -12.78 20.36
N LYS A 197 6.37 -12.68 21.54
CA LYS A 197 5.75 -13.82 22.22
C LYS A 197 4.67 -14.45 21.34
N ALA A 198 3.81 -13.64 20.72
CA ALA A 198 2.75 -14.13 19.84
C ALA A 198 3.33 -14.83 18.59
N TYR A 199 4.38 -14.29 17.99
CA TYR A 199 5.09 -14.90 16.87
C TYR A 199 5.69 -16.26 17.24
N HIS A 200 6.37 -16.34 18.40
CA HIS A 200 6.91 -17.60 18.88
C HIS A 200 5.82 -18.63 19.21
N GLN A 201 4.70 -18.20 19.80
CA GLN A 201 3.55 -19.06 20.04
C GLN A 201 2.93 -19.60 18.76
N TYR A 202 2.85 -18.75 17.72
CA TYR A 202 2.43 -19.19 16.39
C TYR A 202 3.33 -20.34 15.95
N PHE A 203 4.65 -20.17 15.86
CA PHE A 203 5.57 -21.23 15.40
C PHE A 203 5.79 -22.42 16.35
N ALA A 204 5.40 -22.32 17.62
CA ALA A 204 5.46 -23.43 18.58
C ALA A 204 4.25 -24.37 18.54
N SER A 205 3.11 -23.95 17.98
CA SER A 205 1.88 -24.78 17.95
C SER A 205 1.90 -25.87 16.86
N SER A 206 0.78 -26.58 16.59
CA SER A 206 0.75 -27.72 15.66
C SER A 206 1.14 -27.34 14.21
N GLN A 207 2.08 -28.08 13.61
CA GLN A 207 2.56 -27.91 12.24
C GLN A 207 1.63 -28.63 11.23
N LYS A 208 0.45 -28.06 10.99
CA LYS A 208 -0.55 -28.56 10.01
C LYS A 208 -0.80 -27.52 8.91
N GLY A 209 -1.42 -27.96 7.81
CA GLY A 209 -1.78 -27.08 6.70
C GLY A 209 -0.57 -26.40 6.08
N ILE A 210 -0.71 -25.14 5.65
CA ILE A 210 0.39 -24.34 5.07
C ILE A 210 1.60 -24.24 6.02
N ARG A 211 1.34 -24.21 7.33
CA ARG A 211 2.38 -23.96 8.32
C ARG A 211 3.45 -25.06 8.35
N LYS A 212 3.09 -26.30 7.99
CA LYS A 212 4.03 -27.42 7.80
C LYS A 212 5.19 -27.07 6.86
N TYR A 213 4.95 -26.18 5.90
CA TYR A 213 5.91 -25.80 4.86
C TYR A 213 6.66 -24.50 5.19
N LEU A 214 6.16 -23.70 6.13
CA LEU A 214 6.80 -22.45 6.53
C LEU A 214 8.04 -22.73 7.38
N LYS A 215 9.11 -22.00 7.08
CA LYS A 215 10.31 -22.05 7.90
C LYS A 215 10.19 -20.99 8.97
N LYS A 216 10.50 -21.36 10.23
CA LYS A 216 10.67 -20.35 11.26
C LYS A 216 11.94 -19.58 10.92
N ASP A 217 11.81 -18.32 10.54
CA ASP A 217 12.95 -17.43 10.53
C ASP A 217 13.54 -17.39 11.94
N ALA A 218 14.83 -17.71 12.04
CA ALA A 218 15.56 -17.54 13.27
C ALA A 218 15.54 -16.04 13.57
N ILE A 219 14.79 -15.65 14.61
CA ILE A 219 14.85 -14.28 15.09
C ILE A 219 16.21 -14.13 15.77
N PRO A 220 17.15 -13.33 15.24
CA PRO A 220 18.49 -13.24 15.80
C PRO A 220 18.43 -12.69 17.24
N GLU A 221 19.24 -13.23 18.15
CA GLU A 221 19.43 -12.61 19.47
C GLU A 221 20.22 -11.30 19.29
N GLY A 222 19.65 -10.16 19.74
CA GLY A 222 20.28 -8.83 19.64
C GLY A 222 19.65 -7.89 18.60
N ASP A 223 20.30 -6.74 18.38
CA ASP A 223 19.77 -5.57 17.64
C ASP A 223 19.40 -5.88 16.17
N HIS A 224 18.16 -6.07 15.72
CA HIS A 224 16.85 -6.23 16.35
C HIS A 224 16.02 -7.08 15.39
N LEU A 225 15.64 -8.30 15.79
CA LEU A 225 14.52 -9.14 15.33
C LEU A 225 13.97 -8.88 13.89
N MET A 226 14.84 -8.85 12.86
CA MET A 226 14.45 -8.53 11.48
C MET A 226 13.78 -9.72 10.79
N LEU A 227 12.50 -9.58 10.48
CA LEU A 227 11.74 -10.36 9.52
C LEU A 227 11.85 -9.70 8.14
N ARG A 228 12.86 -10.12 7.37
CA ARG A 228 13.13 -9.61 6.01
C ARG A 228 11.98 -9.84 5.03
N SER A 229 10.98 -10.63 5.39
CA SER A 229 9.91 -10.99 4.49
C SER A 229 8.92 -9.86 4.20
N ILE A 230 8.66 -8.95 5.16
CA ILE A 230 7.86 -7.73 4.90
C ILE A 230 8.61 -6.79 3.96
N GLU A 231 9.91 -6.63 4.17
CA GLU A 231 10.79 -5.86 3.30
C GLU A 231 10.76 -6.43 1.88
N ALA A 232 11.05 -7.73 1.74
CA ALA A 232 11.04 -8.42 0.47
C ALA A 232 9.66 -8.37 -0.22
N PHE A 233 8.57 -8.58 0.52
CA PHE A 233 7.20 -8.48 -0.03
C PHE A 233 6.92 -7.07 -0.53
N THR A 234 7.25 -6.06 0.27
CA THR A 234 6.96 -4.67 -0.10
C THR A 234 7.78 -4.28 -1.33
N GLY A 235 9.09 -4.58 -1.35
CA GLY A 235 9.93 -4.39 -2.54
C GLY A 235 9.39 -5.12 -3.78
N TYR A 236 8.99 -6.38 -3.61
CA TYR A 236 8.37 -7.19 -4.66
C TYR A 236 7.12 -6.53 -5.23
N MET A 237 6.19 -6.12 -4.37
CA MET A 237 4.95 -5.55 -4.83
C MET A 237 5.10 -4.14 -5.42
N ASN A 238 6.02 -3.32 -4.89
CA ASN A 238 6.34 -2.02 -5.46
C ASN A 238 6.99 -2.12 -6.84
N THR A 239 7.77 -3.17 -7.06
CA THR A 239 8.32 -3.49 -8.39
C THR A 239 7.20 -3.73 -9.38
N LEU A 240 6.27 -4.64 -9.06
CA LEU A 240 5.12 -4.96 -9.92
C LEU A 240 4.30 -3.72 -10.23
N ASN A 241 4.07 -2.87 -9.25
CA ASN A 241 3.32 -1.64 -9.45
C ASN A 241 4.09 -0.58 -10.23
N SER A 242 5.40 -0.46 -10.06
CA SER A 242 6.23 0.45 -10.87
C SER A 242 6.11 0.09 -12.35
N ILE A 243 5.99 -1.20 -12.69
CA ILE A 243 5.71 -1.68 -14.05
C ILE A 243 4.34 -1.19 -14.54
N THR A 244 3.28 -1.37 -13.75
CA THR A 244 1.95 -0.82 -14.05
C THR A 244 1.99 0.68 -14.27
N MET A 245 2.64 1.42 -13.36
CA MET A 245 2.78 2.87 -13.40
C MET A 245 3.55 3.33 -14.62
N GLY A 246 4.74 2.78 -14.86
CA GLY A 246 5.59 3.15 -15.99
C GLY A 246 4.88 2.94 -17.32
N LYS A 247 4.17 1.80 -17.47
CA LYS A 247 3.37 1.53 -18.67
C LYS A 247 2.21 2.53 -18.80
N LEU A 248 1.49 2.80 -17.71
CA LEU A 248 0.40 3.78 -17.74
C LEU A 248 0.93 5.15 -18.16
N LEU A 249 1.98 5.64 -17.51
CA LEU A 249 2.57 6.96 -17.78
C LEU A 249 3.05 7.06 -19.23
N ALA A 250 3.78 6.05 -19.74
CA ALA A 250 4.23 6.02 -21.13
C ALA A 250 3.09 5.89 -22.16
N SER A 251 1.94 5.36 -21.76
CA SER A 251 0.75 5.28 -22.63
C SER A 251 -0.08 6.56 -22.67
N LYS A 252 0.15 7.49 -21.74
CA LYS A 252 -0.54 8.77 -21.67
C LYS A 252 0.25 9.80 -22.47
N ASN A 253 -0.46 10.65 -23.18
CA ASN A 253 0.16 11.85 -23.73
C ASN A 253 0.33 12.85 -22.58
N LEU A 254 1.55 12.99 -22.07
CA LEU A 254 1.85 13.91 -20.97
C LEU A 254 2.28 15.29 -21.51
N ASP A 255 2.64 15.40 -22.79
CA ASP A 255 3.11 16.60 -23.49
C ASP A 255 4.14 17.37 -22.64
N ALA A 256 3.97 18.68 -22.46
CA ALA A 256 4.82 19.55 -21.65
C ALA A 256 5.07 19.09 -20.18
N LEU A 257 4.42 18.02 -19.70
CA LEU A 257 4.63 17.44 -18.38
C LEU A 257 5.68 16.31 -18.34
N GLU A 258 6.19 15.83 -19.47
CA GLU A 258 7.23 14.79 -19.47
C GLU A 258 8.53 15.25 -18.80
N TYR A 259 8.99 16.47 -19.07
CA TYR A 259 10.21 17.01 -18.49
C TYR A 259 10.05 17.35 -17.00
N PRO A 260 8.95 17.97 -16.53
CA PRO A 260 8.66 18.06 -15.09
C PRO A 260 8.58 16.69 -14.40
N LEU A 261 8.05 15.66 -15.06
CA LEU A 261 8.04 14.30 -14.51
C LEU A 261 9.48 13.77 -14.34
N LEU A 262 10.30 13.85 -15.39
CA LEU A 262 11.71 13.46 -15.33
C LEU A 262 12.48 14.27 -14.28
N TRP A 263 12.16 15.55 -14.11
CA TRP A 263 12.75 16.41 -13.08
C TRP A 263 12.44 15.89 -11.66
N ILE A 264 11.19 15.49 -11.39
CA ILE A 264 10.83 14.83 -10.12
C ILE A 264 11.59 13.50 -9.97
N LEU A 265 11.59 12.68 -11.02
CA LEU A 265 12.18 11.33 -11.02
C LEU A 265 13.72 11.36 -10.87
N ASN A 266 14.37 12.42 -11.32
CA ASN A 266 15.80 12.68 -11.15
C ASN A 266 16.15 13.29 -9.79
N TYR A 267 15.20 13.33 -8.85
CA TYR A 267 15.41 13.89 -7.52
C TYR A 267 15.89 15.35 -7.53
N CYS A 268 15.55 16.13 -8.55
CA CYS A 268 16.07 17.49 -8.70
C CYS A 268 15.63 18.47 -7.59
N ALA A 269 14.59 18.12 -6.83
CA ALA A 269 14.18 18.86 -5.64
C ALA A 269 14.88 18.43 -4.34
N SER A 270 15.65 17.34 -4.34
CA SER A 270 16.37 16.92 -3.12
C SER A 270 17.60 17.79 -2.97
N ASN A 271 17.54 18.78 -2.09
CA ASN A 271 18.73 19.48 -1.66
C ASN A 271 19.44 18.59 -0.62
N GLU A 272 20.72 18.29 -0.80
CA GLU A 272 21.48 17.38 0.09
C GLU A 272 21.44 17.79 1.57
N ASN A 273 21.16 19.07 1.84
CA ASN A 273 21.08 19.64 3.18
C ASN A 273 19.69 19.55 3.86
N ASN A 274 18.67 18.95 3.23
CA ASN A 274 17.42 18.45 3.83
C ASN A 274 16.59 19.37 4.78
N GLN A 275 16.93 20.66 4.91
CA GLN A 275 16.31 21.56 5.89
C GLN A 275 15.25 22.48 5.30
N ASP A 276 15.22 22.70 3.97
CA ASP A 276 14.29 23.65 3.35
C ASP A 276 13.60 23.05 2.11
N SER A 277 12.60 22.20 2.34
CA SER A 277 11.75 21.63 1.28
C SER A 277 10.97 22.69 0.49
N THR A 278 10.78 23.88 1.07
CA THR A 278 10.12 25.03 0.42
C THR A 278 10.82 25.42 -0.87
N ARG A 279 12.17 25.43 -0.89
CA ARG A 279 12.94 25.76 -2.09
C ARG A 279 12.72 24.75 -3.21
N GLY A 280 12.67 23.46 -2.88
CA GLY A 280 12.39 22.41 -3.85
C GLY A 280 10.98 22.52 -4.45
N ASP A 281 10.00 22.91 -3.63
CA ASP A 281 8.63 23.16 -4.10
C ASP A 281 8.54 24.42 -4.96
N GLN A 282 9.24 25.51 -4.59
CA GLN A 282 9.31 26.72 -5.41
C GLN A 282 10.00 26.46 -6.75
N ALA A 283 11.11 25.74 -6.76
CA ALA A 283 11.80 25.33 -7.98
C ALA A 283 10.88 24.49 -8.87
N PHE A 284 10.19 23.50 -8.30
CA PHE A 284 9.21 22.69 -9.01
C PHE A 284 8.06 23.53 -9.59
N LEU A 285 7.48 24.44 -8.81
CA LEU A 285 6.39 25.30 -9.28
C LEU A 285 6.87 26.23 -10.40
N SER A 286 8.11 26.72 -10.33
CA SER A 286 8.70 27.56 -11.38
C SER A 286 8.94 26.86 -12.72
N LEU A 287 8.68 25.54 -12.81
CA LEU A 287 8.68 24.79 -14.07
C LEU A 287 7.43 25.10 -14.92
N PHE A 288 6.40 25.67 -14.30
CA PHE A 288 5.11 25.95 -14.93
C PHE A 288 4.90 27.46 -15.09
N SER A 289 4.08 27.83 -16.07
CA SER A 289 3.68 29.23 -16.31
C SER A 289 2.60 29.67 -15.32
N ASP A 290 2.46 30.99 -15.14
CA ASP A 290 1.36 31.56 -14.34
C ASP A 290 -0.01 31.14 -14.88
N ASP A 291 -0.15 31.04 -16.21
CA ASP A 291 -1.36 30.54 -16.86
C ASP A 291 -1.66 29.09 -16.47
N PHE A 292 -0.65 28.22 -16.44
CA PHE A 292 -0.81 26.85 -15.96
C PHE A 292 -1.32 26.83 -14.51
N HIS A 293 -0.72 27.62 -13.62
CA HIS A 293 -1.15 27.70 -12.22
C HIS A 293 -2.58 28.24 -12.07
N ALA A 294 -2.94 29.28 -12.82
CA ALA A 294 -4.28 29.86 -12.80
C ALA A 294 -5.34 28.90 -13.35
N GLN A 295 -4.94 28.00 -14.24
CA GLN A 295 -5.79 27.02 -14.90
C GLN A 295 -5.82 25.66 -14.19
N ALA A 296 -4.87 25.38 -13.29
CA ALA A 296 -4.77 24.13 -12.57
C ALA A 296 -6.02 23.92 -11.69
N PRO A 297 -6.81 22.85 -11.88
CA PRO A 297 -7.97 22.57 -11.04
C PRO A 297 -7.64 22.38 -9.55
N LEU A 298 -6.39 21.99 -9.25
CA LEU A 298 -5.93 21.69 -7.90
C LEU A 298 -4.71 22.55 -7.57
N SER A 299 -4.81 23.39 -6.53
CA SER A 299 -3.66 24.16 -6.06
C SER A 299 -2.65 23.24 -5.38
N PHE A 300 -1.36 23.53 -5.58
CA PHE A 300 -0.27 22.77 -4.97
C PHE A 300 -0.36 22.76 -3.43
N GLU A 301 -0.65 23.91 -2.82
CA GLU A 301 -0.81 24.05 -1.36
C GLU A 301 -1.93 23.15 -0.82
N ALA A 302 -3.08 23.10 -1.52
CA ALA A 302 -4.19 22.24 -1.12
C ALA A 302 -3.77 20.77 -1.18
N LEU A 303 -3.09 20.34 -2.25
CA LEU A 303 -2.58 18.97 -2.38
C LEU A 303 -1.54 18.64 -1.30
N GLN A 304 -0.66 19.59 -0.98
CA GLN A 304 0.36 19.42 0.04
C GLN A 304 -0.26 19.19 1.42
N LYS A 305 -1.14 20.11 1.83
CA LYS A 305 -1.88 20.01 3.10
C LYS A 305 -2.63 18.70 3.20
N GLU A 306 -3.25 18.28 2.11
CA GLU A 306 -4.05 17.07 2.05
C GLU A 306 -3.21 15.78 2.09
N THR A 307 -2.03 15.77 1.46
CA THR A 307 -1.04 14.69 1.59
C THR A 307 -0.54 14.59 3.03
N GLN A 308 -0.23 15.72 3.68
CA GLN A 308 0.20 15.77 5.08
C GLN A 308 -0.90 15.28 6.03
N LEU A 309 -2.15 15.71 5.83
CA LEU A 309 -3.29 15.26 6.64
C LEU A 309 -3.54 13.76 6.51
N ALA A 310 -3.51 13.22 5.28
CA ALA A 310 -3.64 11.78 5.06
C ALA A 310 -2.54 11.00 5.80
N ARG A 311 -1.34 11.58 5.92
CA ARG A 311 -0.24 10.95 6.65
C ARG A 311 -0.46 10.90 8.13
N ASN A 312 -0.79 12.05 8.70
CA ASN A 312 -1.02 12.16 10.13
C ASN A 312 -2.16 11.23 10.53
N TRP A 313 -3.23 11.19 9.72
CA TRP A 313 -4.32 10.23 9.91
C TRP A 313 -3.84 8.78 9.84
N PHE A 314 -3.11 8.39 8.78
CA PHE A 314 -2.65 7.01 8.61
C PHE A 314 -1.71 6.55 9.72
N LYS A 315 -0.83 7.45 10.19
CA LYS A 315 0.03 7.21 11.36
C LYS A 315 -0.83 6.89 12.58
N THR A 316 -1.71 7.82 12.97
CA THR A 316 -2.56 7.67 14.15
C THR A 316 -3.42 6.40 14.06
N TYR A 317 -3.97 6.13 12.89
CA TYR A 317 -4.72 4.91 12.61
C TYR A 317 -3.87 3.66 12.84
N SER A 318 -2.67 3.60 12.26
CA SER A 318 -1.79 2.43 12.38
C SER A 318 -1.29 2.22 13.80
N ASP A 319 -0.92 3.30 14.49
CA ASP A 319 -0.48 3.27 15.90
C ASP A 319 -1.59 2.71 16.79
N HIS A 320 -2.83 3.15 16.56
CA HIS A 320 -3.98 2.63 17.29
C HIS A 320 -4.21 1.15 17.03
N ILE A 321 -4.24 0.71 15.77
CA ILE A 321 -4.44 -0.71 15.44
C ILE A 321 -3.38 -1.57 16.13
N TYR A 322 -2.12 -1.12 16.13
CA TYR A 322 -1.05 -1.83 16.82
C TYR A 322 -1.28 -1.89 18.33
N ALA A 323 -1.63 -0.77 18.96
CA ALA A 323 -1.92 -0.70 20.40
C ALA A 323 -3.16 -1.52 20.81
N GLU A 324 -4.15 -1.64 19.92
CA GLU A 324 -5.34 -2.46 20.15
C GLU A 324 -4.98 -3.96 20.14
N VAL A 325 -4.13 -4.39 19.22
CA VAL A 325 -3.70 -5.80 19.12
C VAL A 325 -2.74 -6.18 20.25
N PHE A 326 -1.85 -5.26 20.62
CA PHE A 326 -0.84 -5.46 21.67
C PHE A 326 -1.05 -4.46 22.81
N PRO A 327 -2.08 -4.63 23.65
CA PRO A 327 -2.38 -3.70 24.73
C PRO A 327 -1.40 -3.86 25.89
N ASN A 328 -1.00 -2.76 26.54
CA ASN A 328 -0.11 -2.77 27.71
C ASN A 328 1.31 -3.30 27.41
N ILE A 329 1.90 -2.87 26.30
CA ILE A 329 3.30 -3.15 25.94
C ILE A 329 4.20 -2.81 27.14
N GLN A 330 4.87 -3.81 27.70
CA GLN A 330 5.79 -3.61 28.82
C GLN A 330 7.15 -3.16 28.30
N LYS A 331 7.55 -3.66 27.13
CA LYS A 331 8.81 -3.31 26.47
C LYS A 331 8.58 -3.09 24.99
N GLU A 332 8.69 -1.83 24.57
CA GLU A 332 8.75 -1.44 23.17
C GLU A 332 10.20 -1.53 22.70
N TYR A 333 10.45 -2.34 21.67
CA TYR A 333 11.80 -2.54 21.13
C TYR A 333 12.19 -1.45 20.16
N PHE A 334 11.21 -0.93 19.43
CA PHE A 334 11.48 -0.05 18.30
C PHE A 334 10.28 0.84 18.03
N PHE A 335 10.50 2.14 17.82
CA PHE A 335 9.49 3.11 17.42
C PHE A 335 9.82 3.73 16.06
N ILE A 336 8.81 3.93 15.23
CA ILE A 336 8.97 4.57 13.92
C ILE A 336 8.64 6.04 14.07
N ASP A 337 9.67 6.88 13.96
CA ASP A 337 9.42 8.28 13.69
C ASP A 337 8.90 8.44 12.26
N HIS A 338 7.58 8.46 12.15
CA HIS A 338 6.91 8.70 10.88
C HIS A 338 7.27 10.05 10.27
N ASN A 339 7.85 11.02 11.00
CA ASN A 339 8.33 12.28 10.42
C ASN A 339 9.43 12.07 9.37
N ARG A 340 10.17 10.95 9.41
CA ARG A 340 11.20 10.64 8.41
C ARG A 340 10.68 10.62 6.97
N LEU A 341 9.39 10.36 6.77
CA LEU A 341 8.76 10.36 5.45
C LEU A 341 8.41 11.76 4.95
N ARG A 342 8.82 12.82 5.65
CA ARG A 342 8.45 14.22 5.31
C ARG A 342 8.81 14.51 3.86
N ASP A 343 9.99 14.06 3.45
CA ASP A 343 10.50 14.22 2.08
C ASP A 343 9.66 13.46 1.06
N GLU A 344 9.19 12.25 1.41
CA GLU A 344 8.26 11.47 0.59
C GLU A 344 6.95 12.23 0.35
N ALA A 345 6.39 12.90 1.37
CA ALA A 345 5.16 13.68 1.22
C ALA A 345 5.31 14.84 0.22
N PHE A 346 6.49 15.47 0.14
CA PHE A 346 6.74 16.49 -0.88
C PHE A 346 6.81 15.89 -2.27
N THR A 347 7.54 14.78 -2.45
CA THR A 347 7.62 14.09 -3.75
C THR A 347 6.26 13.59 -4.22
N VAL A 348 5.48 12.98 -3.32
CA VAL A 348 4.08 12.61 -3.56
C VAL A 348 3.30 13.83 -4.02
N THR A 349 3.40 14.96 -3.31
CA THR A 349 2.64 16.17 -3.64
C THR A 349 2.99 16.70 -5.03
N ARG A 350 4.26 16.66 -5.44
CA ARG A 350 4.70 17.05 -6.79
C ARG A 350 4.14 16.11 -7.85
N LEU A 351 4.21 14.79 -7.63
CA LEU A 351 3.59 13.80 -8.52
C LEU A 351 2.09 14.00 -8.63
N ARG A 352 1.40 14.28 -7.52
CA ARG A 352 -0.04 14.56 -7.51
C ARG A 352 -0.36 15.81 -8.31
N TYR A 353 0.36 16.90 -8.07
CA TYR A 353 0.15 18.14 -8.79
C TYR A 353 0.35 17.96 -10.30
N LEU A 354 1.37 17.20 -10.71
CA LEU A 354 1.60 16.92 -12.11
C LEU A 354 0.50 16.04 -12.74
N LEU A 355 0.24 14.89 -12.11
CA LEU A 355 -0.59 13.84 -12.69
C LEU A 355 -2.09 14.11 -12.53
N GLU A 356 -2.53 14.58 -11.36
CA GLU A 356 -3.96 14.81 -11.11
C GLU A 356 -4.50 16.00 -11.91
N ASN A 357 -3.67 16.99 -12.25
CA ASN A 357 -4.05 18.08 -13.17
C ASN A 357 -4.20 17.62 -14.63
N LYS A 358 -3.75 16.39 -14.98
CA LYS A 358 -4.04 15.69 -16.26
C LYS A 358 -5.12 14.61 -16.12
N GLY A 359 -5.82 14.56 -14.99
CA GLY A 359 -6.84 13.54 -14.72
C GLY A 359 -6.26 12.15 -14.45
N ILE A 360 -4.95 12.04 -14.16
CA ILE A 360 -4.32 10.78 -13.74
C ILE A 360 -4.27 10.79 -12.21
N SER A 361 -5.19 10.06 -11.59
CA SER A 361 -5.22 9.93 -10.14
C SER A 361 -4.01 9.14 -9.64
N LEU A 362 -3.18 9.75 -8.79
CA LEU A 362 -2.03 9.08 -8.16
C LEU A 362 -2.48 7.87 -7.31
N ARG A 363 -3.73 7.86 -6.89
CA ARG A 363 -4.34 6.75 -6.18
C ARG A 363 -4.39 5.46 -6.98
N ASN A 364 -4.52 5.56 -8.30
CA ASN A 364 -4.47 4.41 -9.21
C ASN A 364 -3.06 3.84 -9.33
N LEU A 365 -2.09 4.50 -8.71
CA LEU A 365 -0.67 4.21 -8.79
C LEU A 365 -0.06 3.91 -7.41
N VAL A 366 -0.82 4.06 -6.33
CA VAL A 366 -0.44 3.56 -5.01
C VAL A 366 -1.22 2.31 -4.67
N LEU A 367 -0.63 1.53 -3.78
CA LEU A 367 -1.10 0.19 -3.44
C LEU A 367 -1.57 0.14 -1.99
N SER A 368 -1.91 1.30 -1.45
CA SER A 368 -2.12 1.44 -0.03
C SER A 368 -3.58 1.18 0.38
N HIS A 369 -3.74 0.60 1.58
CA HIS A 369 -5.01 0.31 2.24
C HIS A 369 -5.77 1.58 2.64
N GLY A 370 -7.07 1.42 2.90
CA GLY A 370 -8.08 2.49 3.00
C GLY A 370 -7.62 3.84 3.59
N ALA A 371 -8.08 4.92 2.97
CA ALA A 371 -7.83 6.35 3.29
C ALA A 371 -6.36 6.81 3.30
N ASN A 372 -5.39 5.90 3.19
CA ASN A 372 -4.02 6.19 2.86
C ASN A 372 -3.83 6.06 1.34
N ASP A 373 -4.31 7.04 0.60
CA ASP A 373 -4.30 6.95 -0.87
C ASP A 373 -3.01 7.52 -1.50
N TYR A 374 -1.99 7.84 -0.70
CA TYR A 374 -0.87 8.67 -1.15
C TYR A 374 0.49 8.39 -0.47
N PHE A 375 0.66 7.27 0.24
CA PHE A 375 2.00 6.84 0.70
C PHE A 375 2.60 5.79 -0.24
N PHE A 376 3.89 5.97 -0.54
CA PHE A 376 4.78 5.09 -1.30
C PHE A 376 5.93 4.63 -0.43
N SER A 377 5.73 4.42 0.86
CA SER A 377 6.82 3.98 1.70
C SER A 377 7.22 2.55 1.30
N THR A 378 8.44 2.45 0.78
CA THR A 378 9.06 1.23 0.27
C THR A 378 10.44 1.06 0.91
N PRO A 379 10.94 -0.17 1.09
CA PRO A 379 12.33 -0.35 1.54
C PRO A 379 13.35 0.08 0.48
N ASN A 380 12.93 0.07 -0.79
CA ASN A 380 13.73 0.50 -1.92
C ASN A 380 13.64 2.02 -2.11
N ASN A 381 14.40 2.53 -3.09
CA ASN A 381 14.21 3.87 -3.60
C ASN A 381 13.08 3.86 -4.65
N PHE A 382 11.84 4.06 -4.20
CA PHE A 382 10.65 4.05 -5.06
C PHE A 382 10.77 4.95 -6.31
N ILE A 383 11.33 6.14 -6.17
CA ILE A 383 11.43 7.10 -7.27
C ILE A 383 12.47 6.64 -8.29
N ALA A 384 13.59 6.05 -7.84
CA ALA A 384 14.55 5.43 -8.75
C ALA A 384 13.93 4.22 -9.46
N ASP A 385 13.18 3.37 -8.76
CA ASP A 385 12.51 2.20 -9.33
C ASP A 385 11.47 2.63 -10.39
N LEU A 386 10.68 3.66 -10.06
CA LEU A 386 9.71 4.27 -10.97
C LEU A 386 10.40 4.92 -12.18
N LYS A 387 11.51 5.66 -11.97
CA LYS A 387 12.33 6.25 -13.04
C LYS A 387 12.79 5.18 -14.01
N ASN A 388 13.51 4.18 -13.51
CA ASN A 388 14.05 3.10 -14.33
C ASN A 388 12.96 2.38 -15.13
N THR A 389 11.79 2.19 -14.52
CA THR A 389 10.65 1.54 -15.18
C THR A 389 10.02 2.45 -16.24
N TYR A 390 9.87 3.75 -15.95
CA TYR A 390 9.37 4.72 -16.90
C TYR A 390 10.29 4.84 -18.12
N GLU A 391 11.61 4.94 -17.90
CA GLU A 391 12.63 4.99 -18.96
C GLU A 391 12.61 3.76 -19.86
N HIS A 392 12.42 2.57 -19.26
CA HIS A 392 12.26 1.33 -20.03
C HIS A 392 11.11 1.41 -21.03
N TYR A 393 9.95 1.95 -20.62
CA TYR A 393 8.80 2.11 -21.50
C TYR A 393 8.97 3.26 -22.49
N LEU A 394 9.57 4.38 -22.08
CA LEU A 394 9.92 5.47 -23.00
C LEU A 394 10.84 4.99 -24.13
N ASN A 395 11.83 4.15 -23.82
CA ASN A 395 12.73 3.61 -24.84
C ASN A 395 12.02 2.79 -25.93
N GLN A 396 10.84 2.25 -25.62
CA GLN A 396 10.03 1.47 -26.57
C GLN A 396 9.09 2.32 -27.41
N SER A 397 8.56 3.43 -26.87
CA SER A 397 7.44 4.15 -27.50
C SER A 397 7.65 5.65 -27.70
N ALA A 398 8.66 6.26 -27.08
CA ALA A 398 8.88 7.71 -27.10
C ALA A 398 9.78 8.18 -28.27
N SER A 399 9.82 9.50 -28.48
CA SER A 399 10.76 10.15 -29.38
C SER A 399 12.21 10.01 -28.87
N GLU A 400 13.19 10.04 -29.77
CA GLU A 400 14.62 10.02 -29.39
C GLU A 400 15.01 11.20 -28.49
N GLU A 401 14.37 12.35 -28.66
CA GLU A 401 14.56 13.51 -27.78
C GLU A 401 14.20 13.18 -26.33
N LEU A 402 13.03 12.60 -26.10
CA LEU A 402 12.57 12.25 -24.76
C LEU A 402 13.39 11.09 -24.16
N LYS A 403 13.87 10.15 -24.98
CA LYS A 403 14.81 9.11 -24.53
C LYS A 403 16.12 9.72 -24.04
N ASN A 404 16.67 10.71 -24.75
CA ASN A 404 17.90 11.40 -24.35
C ASN A 404 17.69 12.24 -23.07
N ALA A 405 16.49 12.77 -22.85
CA ALA A 405 16.15 13.59 -21.69
C ALA A 405 16.31 12.85 -20.35
N THR A 406 16.27 11.52 -20.36
CA THR A 406 16.51 10.67 -19.18
C THR A 406 17.91 10.86 -18.56
N SER A 407 18.86 11.31 -19.38
CA SER A 407 20.25 11.57 -18.98
C SER A 407 20.54 13.06 -18.73
N TYR A 408 19.53 13.93 -18.83
CA TYR A 408 19.71 15.36 -18.64
C TYR A 408 19.93 15.71 -17.17
N SER A 409 20.77 16.71 -16.95
CA SER A 409 20.91 17.34 -15.64
C SER A 409 19.61 18.04 -15.22
N CYS A 410 19.48 18.30 -13.91
CA CYS A 410 18.33 19.03 -13.38
C CYS A 410 18.15 20.42 -14.00
N GLN A 411 19.25 21.13 -14.28
CA GLN A 411 19.19 22.44 -14.95
C GLN A 411 18.65 22.32 -16.36
N GLN A 412 19.11 21.34 -17.14
CA GLN A 412 18.62 21.12 -18.51
C GLN A 412 17.13 20.78 -18.51
N LEU A 413 16.68 19.91 -17.60
CA LEU A 413 15.26 19.57 -17.45
C LEU A 413 14.43 20.80 -17.04
N GLU A 414 14.94 21.64 -16.15
CA GLU A 414 14.30 22.88 -15.73
C GLU A 414 14.15 23.88 -16.88
N ASP A 415 15.23 24.13 -17.63
CA ASP A 415 15.24 25.06 -18.76
C ASP A 415 14.25 24.63 -19.85
N ILE A 416 14.23 23.34 -20.20
CA ILE A 416 13.31 22.79 -21.20
C ILE A 416 11.87 22.84 -20.70
N SER A 417 11.62 22.47 -19.44
CA SER A 417 10.27 22.53 -18.84
C SER A 417 9.71 23.95 -18.91
N ARG A 418 10.51 24.97 -18.56
CA ARG A 418 10.10 26.37 -18.65
C ARG A 418 9.81 26.80 -20.09
N ALA A 419 10.67 26.43 -21.04
CA ALA A 419 10.49 26.77 -22.44
C ALA A 419 9.20 26.18 -23.02
N LEU A 420 8.89 24.92 -22.71
CA LEU A 420 7.69 24.23 -23.23
C LEU A 420 6.40 24.73 -22.56
N ASN A 421 6.43 25.02 -21.26
CA ASN A 421 5.23 25.45 -20.53
C ASN A 421 4.82 26.91 -20.79
N GLN A 422 5.66 27.72 -21.43
CA GLN A 422 5.30 29.07 -21.88
C GLN A 422 4.24 29.06 -23.00
N GLY A 423 4.05 27.93 -23.71
CA GLY A 423 3.06 27.78 -24.78
C GLY A 423 1.82 26.96 -24.40
N PHE A 424 1.69 26.53 -23.14
CA PHE A 424 0.62 25.63 -22.73
C PHE A 424 -0.73 26.38 -22.59
N ASN A 425 -1.68 26.10 -23.48
CA ASN A 425 -3.02 26.69 -23.48
C ASN A 425 -4.03 25.66 -22.94
N SER A 426 -4.55 25.80 -21.71
CA SER A 426 -5.32 24.73 -21.04
C SER A 426 -6.78 24.56 -21.48
N GLU A 427 -7.20 25.03 -22.66
CA GLU A 427 -8.63 25.04 -23.04
C GLU A 427 -9.31 23.66 -22.89
N ALA A 428 -8.54 22.56 -22.91
CA ALA A 428 -9.03 21.20 -22.79
C ALA A 428 -9.39 20.68 -21.37
N SER A 429 -9.12 21.39 -20.25
CA SER A 429 -9.23 20.77 -18.90
C SER A 429 -10.20 21.42 -17.91
N ARG A 430 -10.99 22.42 -18.31
CA ARG A 430 -11.81 23.21 -17.36
C ARG A 430 -13.06 22.53 -16.80
N THR A 431 -13.50 21.38 -17.32
CA THR A 431 -14.87 20.92 -17.06
C THR A 431 -15.10 19.98 -15.87
N HIS A 432 -14.09 19.50 -15.12
CA HIS A 432 -14.39 18.39 -14.18
C HIS A 432 -13.78 18.33 -12.78
N ILE A 433 -12.98 19.29 -12.30
CA ILE A 433 -12.27 19.08 -11.02
C ILE A 433 -12.20 20.39 -10.21
N GLN A 434 -13.23 20.71 -9.42
CA GLN A 434 -13.18 21.83 -8.45
C GLN A 434 -13.47 21.39 -7.00
N GLN A 435 -13.34 20.11 -6.68
CA GLN A 435 -13.63 19.61 -5.33
C GLN A 435 -12.41 18.88 -4.73
N SER A 436 -11.90 19.42 -3.62
CA SER A 436 -10.86 18.79 -2.78
C SER A 436 -11.33 17.42 -2.25
N ARG A 437 -10.46 16.53 -1.73
CA ARG A 437 -10.81 15.14 -1.31
C ARG A 437 -11.96 14.99 -0.32
N PHE A 438 -12.45 16.07 0.32
CA PHE A 438 -13.70 15.94 1.07
C PHE A 438 -14.92 15.71 0.15
N ASP A 439 -14.86 16.20 -1.09
CA ASP A 439 -15.95 16.15 -2.08
C ASP A 439 -15.56 15.55 -3.45
N ARG A 440 -14.32 15.05 -3.66
CA ARG A 440 -13.98 14.32 -4.91
C ARG A 440 -15.04 13.24 -5.20
N PRO A 441 -15.39 13.01 -6.48
CA PRO A 441 -16.35 11.97 -6.85
C PRO A 441 -15.91 10.65 -6.25
N GLN A 442 -16.76 10.05 -5.41
CA GLN A 442 -16.51 8.74 -4.80
C GLN A 442 -16.26 7.63 -5.83
N LYS A 443 -16.43 7.90 -7.12
CA LYS A 443 -16.37 6.95 -8.23
C LYS A 443 -15.06 6.14 -8.28
N ASP A 444 -13.94 6.74 -7.89
CA ASP A 444 -12.64 6.05 -7.97
C ASP A 444 -12.33 5.20 -6.74
N LEU A 445 -13.10 5.32 -5.65
CA LEU A 445 -12.95 4.49 -4.45
C LEU A 445 -13.50 3.10 -4.71
N SER A 446 -12.74 2.07 -4.30
CA SER A 446 -13.35 0.76 -4.14
C SER A 446 -14.58 0.87 -3.25
N PRO A 447 -15.61 0.03 -3.45
CA PRO A 447 -16.81 0.06 -2.64
C PRO A 447 -16.51 0.10 -1.14
N MET A 448 -15.54 -0.70 -0.69
CA MET A 448 -15.08 -0.72 0.70
C MET A 448 -14.42 0.60 1.14
N GLY A 449 -13.58 1.20 0.30
CA GLY A 449 -12.94 2.48 0.61
C GLY A 449 -13.94 3.61 0.85
N LYS A 450 -15.08 3.61 0.14
CA LYS A 450 -16.20 4.56 0.38
C LYS A 450 -16.80 4.38 1.77
N CYS A 451 -16.99 3.12 2.18
CA CYS A 451 -17.56 2.77 3.49
C CYS A 451 -16.60 3.11 4.63
N MET A 452 -15.32 2.74 4.51
CA MET A 452 -14.32 2.95 5.56
C MET A 452 -14.19 4.43 5.94
N LYS A 453 -14.27 5.36 4.97
CA LYS A 453 -14.17 6.80 5.21
C LYS A 453 -15.14 7.33 6.29
N CYS A 454 -16.30 6.71 6.47
CA CYS A 454 -17.31 7.15 7.44
C CYS A 454 -17.51 6.19 8.61
N HIS A 455 -17.08 4.94 8.46
CA HIS A 455 -17.41 3.86 9.40
C HIS A 455 -16.20 3.24 10.09
N THR A 456 -14.97 3.55 9.69
CA THR A 456 -13.78 3.22 10.49
C THR A 456 -13.43 4.34 11.46
N LEU A 457 -12.55 4.05 12.41
CA LEU A 457 -12.17 4.99 13.47
C LEU A 457 -11.50 6.24 12.85
N ASP A 458 -12.18 7.39 12.97
CA ASP A 458 -11.62 8.69 12.65
C ASP A 458 -11.19 9.39 13.94
N TYR A 459 -9.93 9.21 14.34
CA TYR A 459 -9.38 9.78 15.57
C TYR A 459 -9.27 11.31 15.56
N ASN A 460 -9.29 11.93 14.38
CA ASN A 460 -9.11 13.36 14.23
C ASN A 460 -10.43 14.11 13.98
N GLN A 461 -11.55 13.39 13.79
CA GLN A 461 -12.88 13.99 13.76
C GLN A 461 -13.68 13.60 14.99
N PRO A 462 -14.09 14.57 15.84
CA PRO A 462 -14.83 14.29 17.07
C PRO A 462 -16.21 13.63 16.84
N LYS A 463 -16.62 13.41 15.58
CA LYS A 463 -17.75 12.57 15.18
C LYS A 463 -17.40 11.89 13.86
N THR A 464 -17.19 10.58 13.84
CA THR A 464 -17.34 9.82 12.59
C THR A 464 -18.72 10.15 11.99
N LYS A 465 -18.80 10.36 10.68
CA LYS A 465 -20.08 10.70 10.04
C LYS A 465 -21.13 9.59 10.18
N GLY A 466 -20.70 8.35 10.47
CA GLY A 466 -21.56 7.21 10.76
C GLY A 466 -21.13 6.42 12.01
N PRO A 467 -21.94 5.44 12.44
CA PRO A 467 -21.55 4.51 13.50
C PRO A 467 -20.36 3.66 13.06
N TYR A 468 -19.56 3.19 14.02
CA TYR A 468 -18.44 2.29 13.73
C TYR A 468 -18.95 0.97 13.14
N ILE A 469 -18.43 0.62 11.96
CA ILE A 469 -18.57 -0.70 11.33
C ILE A 469 -17.14 -1.18 11.05
N PRO A 470 -16.73 -2.36 11.55
CA PRO A 470 -15.35 -2.83 11.50
C PRO A 470 -14.96 -3.32 10.10
N PHE A 471 -15.15 -2.52 9.06
CA PHE A 471 -14.69 -2.79 7.69
C PHE A 471 -13.18 -3.00 7.61
N ASP A 472 -12.45 -2.54 8.62
CA ASP A 472 -11.03 -2.74 8.76
C ASP A 472 -10.64 -3.98 9.59
N ASP A 473 -11.57 -4.69 10.21
CA ASP A 473 -11.30 -5.88 11.00
C ASP A 473 -12.29 -6.99 10.63
N SER A 474 -11.85 -7.86 9.71
CA SER A 474 -12.69 -8.92 9.15
C SER A 474 -13.17 -9.94 10.19
N ALA A 475 -12.39 -10.19 11.25
CA ALA A 475 -12.79 -11.10 12.32
C ALA A 475 -13.92 -10.47 13.18
N LYS A 476 -13.79 -9.19 13.54
CA LYS A 476 -14.88 -8.45 14.21
C LYS A 476 -16.10 -8.32 13.31
N MET A 477 -15.91 -8.03 12.02
CA MET A 477 -16.99 -7.91 11.04
C MET A 477 -17.75 -9.22 10.90
N GLN A 478 -17.06 -10.34 10.68
CA GLN A 478 -17.66 -11.67 10.60
C GLN A 478 -18.47 -11.99 11.87
N LYS A 479 -17.92 -11.70 13.06
CA LYS A 479 -18.63 -11.89 14.32
C LYS A 479 -19.95 -11.09 14.33
N LEU A 480 -19.92 -9.80 14.02
CA LEU A 480 -21.11 -8.95 13.98
C LEU A 480 -22.13 -9.43 12.95
N LEU A 481 -21.68 -9.82 11.75
CA LEU A 481 -22.55 -10.34 10.69
C LEU A 481 -23.25 -11.65 11.08
N LYS A 482 -22.59 -12.50 11.88
CA LYS A 482 -23.15 -13.77 12.37
C LYS A 482 -24.08 -13.60 13.58
N THR A 483 -23.84 -12.60 14.43
CA THR A 483 -24.58 -12.44 15.70
C THR A 483 -25.63 -11.34 15.69
N THR A 484 -25.73 -10.54 14.63
CA THR A 484 -26.64 -9.38 14.55
C THR A 484 -27.33 -9.30 13.19
N GLY A 485 -28.27 -8.34 13.03
CA GLY A 485 -28.89 -8.01 11.74
C GLY A 485 -28.06 -7.09 10.83
N LEU A 486 -26.80 -6.80 11.19
CA LEU A 486 -25.96 -5.81 10.50
C LEU A 486 -25.80 -6.08 9.00
N GLY A 487 -25.69 -7.35 8.59
CA GLY A 487 -25.53 -7.71 7.18
C GLY A 487 -26.73 -7.30 6.34
N GLU A 488 -27.95 -7.59 6.81
CA GLU A 488 -29.18 -7.23 6.09
C GLU A 488 -29.38 -5.71 6.07
N GLU A 489 -29.04 -5.02 7.18
CA GLU A 489 -29.09 -3.56 7.26
C GLU A 489 -28.15 -2.90 6.24
N ILE A 490 -26.90 -3.37 6.12
CA ILE A 490 -25.95 -2.85 5.13
C ILE A 490 -26.50 -3.08 3.73
N LYS A 491 -26.93 -4.31 3.41
CA LYS A 491 -27.46 -4.65 2.08
C LYS A 491 -28.69 -3.83 1.70
N TYR A 492 -29.58 -3.58 2.67
CA TYR A 492 -30.72 -2.70 2.50
C TYR A 492 -30.25 -1.28 2.17
N ARG A 493 -29.45 -0.65 3.03
CA ARG A 493 -29.04 0.75 2.87
C ARG A 493 -28.25 1.04 1.59
N ILE A 494 -27.42 0.10 1.13
CA ILE A 494 -26.68 0.26 -0.14
C ILE A 494 -27.55 0.04 -1.38
N SER A 495 -28.71 -0.60 -1.24
CA SER A 495 -29.64 -0.88 -2.34
C SER A 495 -30.78 0.15 -2.44
N THR A 496 -31.01 0.94 -1.40
CA THR A 496 -32.11 1.90 -1.38
C THR A 496 -31.76 3.14 -2.21
N GLU A 497 -32.60 3.44 -3.20
CA GLU A 497 -32.50 4.65 -4.01
C GLU A 497 -33.30 5.79 -3.38
N ASP A 498 -32.71 6.98 -3.28
CA ASP A 498 -33.39 8.25 -2.97
C ASP A 498 -34.13 8.33 -1.62
N SER A 499 -33.68 7.60 -0.60
CA SER A 499 -34.17 7.72 0.78
C SER A 499 -33.16 8.40 1.71
N PHE A 500 -33.66 8.95 2.83
CA PHE A 500 -32.80 9.38 3.94
C PHE A 500 -31.94 8.26 4.53
N ASP A 501 -32.28 6.99 4.25
CA ASP A 501 -31.57 5.82 4.73
C ASP A 501 -30.46 5.34 3.78
N GLN A 502 -30.37 5.89 2.57
CA GLN A 502 -29.35 5.54 1.59
C GLN A 502 -27.94 5.75 2.15
N MET A 503 -27.09 4.74 2.00
CA MET A 503 -25.66 4.85 2.27
C MET A 503 -24.83 4.39 1.06
N PRO A 504 -23.81 5.18 0.64
CA PRO A 504 -23.43 6.49 1.17
C PRO A 504 -24.45 7.60 0.81
N PRO A 505 -24.65 8.60 1.69
CA PRO A 505 -25.64 9.63 1.44
C PRO A 505 -25.26 10.47 0.21
N LYS A 506 -26.22 10.67 -0.71
CA LYS A 506 -26.06 11.48 -1.93
C LYS A 506 -25.00 10.98 -2.92
N ALA A 507 -24.48 9.77 -2.74
CA ALA A 507 -23.55 9.16 -3.68
C ALA A 507 -24.04 7.76 -4.05
N ARG A 508 -24.32 7.57 -5.34
CA ARG A 508 -24.82 6.28 -5.84
C ARG A 508 -23.65 5.35 -6.06
N LEU A 509 -23.72 4.18 -5.44
CA LEU A 509 -22.91 3.04 -5.83
C LEU A 509 -23.42 2.51 -7.16
N SER A 510 -22.53 2.00 -8.02
CA SER A 510 -22.98 1.32 -9.23
C SER A 510 -23.62 -0.03 -8.90
N SER A 511 -24.36 -0.62 -9.85
CA SER A 511 -24.90 -1.98 -9.72
C SER A 511 -23.83 -3.01 -9.40
N GLU A 512 -22.66 -2.87 -10.03
CA GLU A 512 -21.50 -3.75 -9.85
C GLU A 512 -20.92 -3.60 -8.44
N GLU A 513 -20.80 -2.35 -7.96
CA GLU A 513 -20.32 -2.06 -6.60
C GLU A 513 -21.26 -2.60 -5.51
N ILE A 514 -22.58 -2.45 -5.71
CA ILE A 514 -23.60 -3.01 -4.82
C ILE A 514 -23.50 -4.55 -4.80
N SER A 515 -23.38 -5.17 -5.98
CA SER A 515 -23.22 -6.62 -6.10
C SER A 515 -21.95 -7.11 -5.40
N ALA A 516 -20.82 -6.44 -5.61
CA ALA A 516 -19.55 -6.77 -4.98
C ALA A 516 -19.63 -6.68 -3.44
N LEU A 517 -20.24 -5.62 -2.90
CA LEU A 517 -20.44 -5.47 -1.46
C LEU A 517 -21.37 -6.54 -0.89
N LYS A 518 -22.47 -6.88 -1.58
CA LYS A 518 -23.37 -7.95 -1.16
C LYS A 518 -22.62 -9.29 -1.07
N GLU A 519 -21.87 -9.64 -2.12
CA GLU A 519 -21.08 -10.88 -2.16
C GLU A 519 -19.99 -10.90 -1.07
N TYR A 520 -19.34 -9.76 -0.80
CA TYR A 520 -18.39 -9.61 0.30
C TYR A 520 -19.04 -9.89 1.67
N ILE A 521 -20.20 -9.28 1.93
CA ILE A 521 -20.93 -9.45 3.19
C ILE A 521 -21.39 -10.90 3.36
N ASP A 522 -21.89 -11.53 2.29
CA ASP A 522 -22.28 -12.94 2.31
C ASP A 522 -21.09 -13.86 2.56
N THR A 523 -19.99 -13.64 1.84
CA THR A 523 -18.76 -14.41 2.01
C THR A 523 -18.20 -14.34 3.43
N LEU A 524 -18.21 -13.15 4.06
CA LEU A 524 -17.75 -13.02 5.44
C LEU A 524 -18.70 -13.66 6.46
N LYS A 525 -20.01 -13.72 6.15
CA LYS A 525 -21.04 -14.27 7.03
C LYS A 525 -21.02 -15.80 7.07
N GLU A 526 -20.53 -16.46 6.02
CA GLU A 526 -20.22 -17.90 6.03
C GLU A 526 -19.12 -18.23 7.06
#